data_AF-A0A1T3C547-F1
#
_entry.id   AF-A0A1T3C547-F1
#
_cell.length_a   1.000
_cell.length_b   1.000
_cell.length_c   1.000
_cell.angle_alpha   90.00
_cell.angle_beta   90.00
_cell.angle_gamma   90.00
#
_symmetry.space_group_name_H-M   'P 1'
#
loop_
_entity.id
_entity.type
_entity.pdbx_description
1 polymer ?
#
loop_
_entity_poly.entity_id
_entity_poly.type
_entity_poly.pdbx_seq_one_letter_code
_entity_poly.pdbx_strand_id
1 'polypeptide(L)'
;MCWAVNYYNIYQSNDFNGVYFTVRGRALNTFISGVVQIPSAWMLNIFTDRLPFGRRKRAFYAIVYVFVTINAVWVAGYFMMKKTKEGLSEADRVDVHDSGYAAACAVYVLYGFTDATYNCYAYWFIGALSNRPDELSVYASMYRLLNALCQICAFALDLQGYSKEFMFGSSWAFVAAGPIFVLPIIKYWLKDTNMVENINVIEGNTLGIEEPSVETENKKAS
;
A
#
# COMPACT_ATOMS: atom_id res chain seq x y z
N MET A 1 -3.64 -2.02 6.96
CA MET A 1 -2.82 -2.45 5.80
C MET A 1 -1.91 -3.52 6.37
N CYS A 2 -1.72 -4.68 5.74
CA CYS A 2 -0.76 -5.64 6.29
C CYS A 2 0.59 -4.94 6.32
N TRP A 3 1.17 -4.89 7.52
CA TRP A 3 2.35 -4.12 7.89
C TRP A 3 3.66 -4.75 7.35
N ALA A 4 3.55 -5.52 6.28
CA ALA A 4 4.56 -6.44 5.74
C ALA A 4 5.10 -5.97 4.36
N VAL A 5 5.04 -4.67 4.08
CA VAL A 5 5.38 -4.10 2.77
C VAL A 5 6.86 -4.29 2.44
N ASN A 6 7.74 -4.24 3.43
CA ASN A 6 9.16 -4.45 3.16
C ASN A 6 9.59 -5.92 3.13
N TYR A 7 8.70 -6.86 3.41
CA TYR A 7 9.05 -8.28 3.35
C TYR A 7 9.29 -8.73 1.90
N TYR A 8 8.53 -8.21 0.94
CA TYR A 8 8.70 -8.56 -0.48
C TYR A 8 9.86 -7.82 -1.17
N ASN A 9 10.30 -6.69 -0.63
CA ASN A 9 11.37 -5.87 -1.24
C ASN A 9 12.69 -6.65 -1.36
N ILE A 10 12.92 -7.56 -0.42
CA ILE A 10 14.11 -8.42 -0.40
C ILE A 10 14.00 -9.53 -1.45
N TYR A 11 12.84 -10.17 -1.58
CA TYR A 11 12.58 -11.09 -2.69
C TYR A 11 12.76 -10.41 -4.06
N GLN A 12 12.24 -9.19 -4.23
CA GLN A 12 12.38 -8.46 -5.50
C GLN A 12 13.85 -8.12 -5.81
N SER A 13 14.60 -7.65 -4.81
CA SER A 13 15.98 -7.18 -5.02
C SER A 13 17.02 -8.29 -5.06
N ASN A 14 16.89 -9.30 -4.19
CA ASN A 14 17.87 -10.38 -4.05
C ASN A 14 17.51 -11.59 -4.91
N ASP A 15 16.30 -12.13 -4.75
CA ASP A 15 15.92 -13.40 -5.41
C ASP A 15 15.49 -13.23 -6.86
N PHE A 16 14.92 -12.08 -7.21
CA PHE A 16 14.47 -11.81 -8.58
C PHE A 16 15.49 -10.98 -9.36
N ASN A 17 15.83 -9.77 -8.90
CA ASN A 17 16.76 -8.90 -9.61
C ASN A 17 18.21 -9.42 -9.52
N GLY A 18 18.62 -9.91 -8.34
CA GLY A 18 19.96 -10.43 -8.10
C GLY A 18 20.30 -11.71 -8.86
N VAL A 19 19.36 -12.66 -8.94
CA VAL A 19 19.59 -13.97 -9.57
C VAL A 19 19.39 -13.92 -11.10
N TYR A 20 18.47 -13.10 -11.59
CA TYR A 20 18.05 -13.13 -13.00
C TYR A 20 18.90 -12.22 -13.91
N PHE A 21 19.39 -11.09 -13.41
CA PHE A 21 20.05 -10.06 -14.23
C PHE A 21 21.54 -9.90 -13.91
N THR A 22 22.29 -9.45 -14.92
CA THR A 22 23.68 -8.98 -14.77
C THR A 22 23.73 -7.72 -13.90
N VAL A 23 24.91 -7.39 -13.35
CA VAL A 23 25.13 -6.17 -12.55
C VAL A 23 24.64 -4.89 -13.26
N ARG A 24 24.82 -4.80 -14.59
CA ARG A 24 24.36 -3.66 -15.39
C ARG A 24 22.84 -3.61 -15.47
N GLY A 25 22.20 -4.75 -15.74
CA GLY A 25 20.74 -4.87 -15.76
C GLY A 25 20.11 -4.54 -14.40
N ARG A 26 20.72 -4.99 -13.30
CA ARG A 26 20.25 -4.71 -11.94
C ARG A 26 20.22 -3.23 -11.61
N ALA A 27 21.29 -2.51 -11.94
CA ALA A 27 21.38 -1.07 -11.70
C ALA A 27 20.33 -0.30 -12.50
N LEU A 28 20.15 -0.65 -13.78
CA LEU A 28 19.15 -0.05 -14.66
C LEU A 28 17.73 -0.33 -14.17
N ASN A 29 17.43 -1.58 -13.80
CA ASN A 29 16.15 -1.99 -13.25
C ASN A 29 15.76 -1.19 -12.00
N THR A 30 16.70 -1.02 -11.06
CA THR A 30 16.47 -0.25 -9.83
C THR A 30 16.23 1.23 -10.13
N PHE A 31 16.98 1.82 -11.06
CA PHE A 31 16.78 3.20 -11.48
C PHE A 31 15.39 3.42 -12.09
N ILE A 32 15.00 2.60 -13.07
CA ILE A 32 13.70 2.71 -13.75
C ILE A 32 12.56 2.49 -12.75
N SER A 33 12.71 1.53 -11.83
CA SER A 33 11.72 1.29 -10.78
C SER A 33 11.51 2.52 -9.91
N GLY A 34 12.57 3.23 -9.53
CA GLY A 34 12.47 4.50 -8.80
C GLY A 34 11.73 5.58 -9.59
N VAL A 35 11.99 5.71 -10.89
CA VAL A 35 11.29 6.67 -11.77
C VAL A 35 9.79 6.38 -11.82
N VAL A 36 9.40 5.10 -11.91
CA VAL A 36 8.01 4.67 -12.02
C VAL A 36 7.21 4.80 -10.71
N GLN A 37 7.89 4.95 -9.56
CA GLN A 37 7.21 5.25 -8.29
C GLN A 37 6.53 6.62 -8.29
N ILE A 38 7.08 7.61 -9.03
CA ILE A 38 6.51 8.96 -9.11
C ILE A 38 5.10 8.97 -9.76
N PRO A 39 4.90 8.47 -11.00
CA PRO A 39 3.58 8.44 -11.62
C PRO A 39 2.61 7.52 -10.86
N SER A 40 3.10 6.48 -10.18
CA SER A 40 2.29 5.61 -9.32
C SER A 40 1.55 6.39 -8.22
N ALA A 41 2.27 7.28 -7.53
CA ALA A 41 1.67 8.14 -6.51
C ALA A 41 0.62 9.10 -7.10
N TRP A 42 0.87 9.65 -8.30
CA TRP A 42 -0.09 10.52 -8.98
C TRP A 42 -1.36 9.79 -9.42
N MET A 43 -1.22 8.56 -9.94
CA MET A 43 -2.38 7.75 -10.30
C MET A 43 -3.27 7.46 -9.09
N LEU A 44 -2.67 7.13 -7.95
CA LEU A 44 -3.42 6.94 -6.72
C LEU A 44 -4.13 8.22 -6.29
N ASN A 45 -3.48 9.38 -6.41
CA ASN A 45 -4.06 10.68 -6.04
C ASN A 45 -5.40 10.96 -6.76
N ILE A 46 -5.53 10.52 -8.01
CA ILE A 46 -6.79 10.68 -8.77
C ILE A 46 -7.94 9.94 -8.07
N PHE A 47 -7.71 8.71 -7.61
CA PHE A 47 -8.71 7.93 -6.88
C PHE A 47 -8.96 8.46 -5.47
N THR A 48 -7.90 8.90 -4.78
CA THR A 48 -8.03 9.33 -3.40
C THR A 48 -8.54 10.74 -3.26
N ASP A 49 -8.29 11.68 -4.19
CA ASP A 49 -8.57 13.12 -4.02
C ASP A 49 -9.44 13.77 -5.10
N ARG A 50 -9.39 13.31 -6.35
CA ARG A 50 -10.12 13.96 -7.46
C ARG A 50 -11.54 13.43 -7.69
N LEU A 51 -11.91 12.32 -7.06
CA LEU A 51 -13.25 11.74 -7.21
C LEU A 51 -14.30 12.54 -6.40
N PRO A 52 -15.47 12.89 -6.97
CA PRO A 52 -16.51 13.71 -6.33
C PRO A 52 -17.32 12.95 -5.26
N PHE A 53 -16.77 11.86 -4.72
CA PHE A 53 -17.45 11.01 -3.74
C PHE A 53 -17.06 11.37 -2.30
N GLY A 54 -17.91 10.98 -1.33
CA GLY A 54 -17.57 11.07 0.10
C GLY A 54 -16.30 10.28 0.46
N ARG A 55 -15.65 10.65 1.57
CA ARG A 55 -14.35 10.11 2.01
C ARG A 55 -14.38 8.59 2.10
N ARG A 56 -15.48 8.02 2.58
CA ARG A 56 -15.65 6.56 2.70
C ARG A 56 -15.70 5.82 1.36
N LYS A 57 -16.40 6.39 0.37
CA LYS A 57 -16.45 5.82 -0.99
C LYS A 57 -15.11 5.96 -1.70
N ARG A 58 -14.42 7.09 -1.54
CA ARG A 58 -13.05 7.30 -2.06
C ARG A 58 -12.07 6.28 -1.50
N ALA A 59 -12.09 6.05 -0.18
CA ALA A 59 -11.27 5.03 0.46
C ALA A 59 -11.53 3.62 -0.08
N PHE A 60 -12.81 3.30 -0.35
CA PHE A 60 -13.22 2.02 -0.92
C PHE A 60 -12.76 1.83 -2.38
N TYR A 61 -12.91 2.84 -3.24
CA TYR A 61 -12.43 2.72 -4.62
C TYR A 61 -10.91 2.64 -4.68
N ALA A 62 -10.20 3.43 -3.87
CA ALA A 62 -8.75 3.41 -3.81
C ALA A 62 -8.20 2.06 -3.31
N ILE A 63 -8.82 1.42 -2.31
CA ILE A 63 -8.36 0.08 -1.86
C ILE A 63 -8.63 -1.01 -2.88
N VAL A 64 -9.74 -0.94 -3.61
CA VAL A 64 -10.04 -1.89 -4.70
C VAL A 64 -9.02 -1.75 -5.81
N TYR A 65 -8.69 -0.51 -6.22
CA TYR A 65 -7.63 -0.23 -7.18
C TYR A 65 -6.28 -0.80 -6.74
N VAL A 66 -5.87 -0.55 -5.50
CA VAL A 66 -4.62 -1.07 -4.92
C VAL A 66 -4.61 -2.60 -4.94
N PHE A 67 -5.70 -3.24 -4.49
CA PHE A 67 -5.82 -4.70 -4.44
C PHE A 67 -5.74 -5.35 -5.83
N VAL A 68 -6.45 -4.81 -6.82
CA VAL A 68 -6.44 -5.35 -8.18
C VAL A 68 -5.06 -5.17 -8.83
N THR A 69 -4.47 -3.99 -8.69
CA THR A 69 -3.16 -3.69 -9.29
C THR A 69 -2.07 -4.59 -8.72
N ILE A 70 -2.05 -4.78 -7.40
CA ILE A 70 -1.13 -5.71 -6.74
C ILE A 70 -1.32 -7.12 -7.25
N ASN A 71 -2.53 -7.67 -7.19
CA ASN A 71 -2.73 -9.07 -7.60
C ASN A 71 -2.39 -9.28 -9.08
N ALA A 72 -2.68 -8.33 -9.96
CA ALA A 72 -2.30 -8.41 -11.37
C ALA A 72 -0.79 -8.49 -11.57
N VAL A 73 -0.01 -7.65 -10.88
CA VAL A 73 1.46 -7.64 -10.97
C VAL A 73 2.07 -8.88 -10.34
N TRP A 74 1.55 -9.33 -9.19
CA TRP A 74 2.03 -10.54 -8.52
C TRP A 74 1.76 -11.81 -9.33
N VAL A 75 0.63 -11.89 -10.05
CA VAL A 75 0.37 -12.98 -11.00
C VAL A 75 1.37 -12.98 -12.16
N ALA A 76 1.67 -11.80 -12.73
CA ALA A 76 2.72 -11.68 -13.75
C ALA A 76 4.11 -12.10 -13.20
N GLY A 77 4.36 -11.73 -11.94
CA GLY A 77 5.51 -12.15 -11.15
C GLY A 77 5.66 -13.66 -11.00
N TYR A 78 4.58 -14.36 -10.71
CA TYR A 78 4.57 -15.82 -10.59
C TYR A 78 4.98 -16.53 -11.89
N PHE A 79 4.50 -16.05 -13.04
CA PHE A 79 4.90 -16.60 -14.33
C PHE A 79 6.39 -16.37 -14.62
N MET A 80 6.94 -15.25 -14.16
CA MET A 80 8.36 -14.96 -14.33
C MET A 80 9.23 -15.77 -13.35
N MET A 81 8.79 -15.92 -12.09
CA MET A 81 9.45 -16.79 -11.10
C MET A 81 9.59 -18.23 -11.60
N LYS A 82 8.54 -18.77 -12.24
CA LYS A 82 8.59 -20.12 -12.85
C LYS A 82 9.61 -20.25 -13.98
N LYS A 83 9.96 -19.15 -14.65
CA LYS A 83 10.96 -19.12 -15.73
C LYS A 83 12.38 -18.90 -15.20
N THR A 84 12.53 -18.39 -13.97
CA THR A 84 13.83 -18.11 -13.36
C THR A 84 14.56 -19.40 -12.96
N LYS A 85 15.73 -19.62 -13.58
CA LYS A 85 16.68 -20.68 -13.20
C LYS A 85 17.68 -20.15 -12.17
N GLU A 86 17.95 -20.93 -11.13
CA GLU A 86 18.98 -20.62 -10.12
C GLU A 86 20.34 -21.21 -10.53
N GLY A 87 21.42 -20.68 -9.93
CA GLY A 87 22.77 -21.22 -10.12
C GLY A 87 23.48 -20.80 -11.41
N LEU A 88 22.96 -19.79 -12.11
CA LEU A 88 23.60 -19.25 -13.32
C LEU A 88 24.82 -18.38 -12.95
N SER A 89 25.92 -18.61 -13.67
CA SER A 89 27.09 -17.71 -13.64
C SER A 89 26.70 -16.33 -14.17
N GLU A 90 27.40 -15.27 -13.77
CA GLU A 90 27.14 -13.89 -14.27
C GLU A 90 27.13 -13.81 -15.81
N ALA A 91 27.90 -14.66 -16.50
CA ALA A 91 27.93 -14.72 -17.95
C ALA A 91 26.67 -15.34 -18.58
N ASP A 92 25.92 -16.13 -17.83
CA ASP A 92 24.70 -16.82 -18.28
C ASP A 92 23.41 -16.10 -17.82
N ARG A 93 23.56 -14.97 -17.11
CA ARG A 93 22.44 -14.12 -16.68
C ARG A 93 21.99 -13.21 -17.81
N VAL A 94 20.73 -12.79 -17.75
CA VAL A 94 20.13 -11.95 -18.78
C VAL A 94 20.74 -10.55 -18.72
N ASP A 95 21.41 -10.14 -19.80
CA ASP A 95 21.96 -8.80 -19.95
C ASP A 95 20.96 -7.85 -20.61
N VAL A 96 21.23 -6.55 -20.54
CA VAL A 96 20.35 -5.48 -21.06
C VAL A 96 20.04 -5.62 -22.55
N HIS A 97 20.94 -6.27 -23.31
CA HIS A 97 20.82 -6.47 -24.75
C HIS A 97 20.08 -7.75 -25.16
N ASP A 98 19.72 -8.60 -24.21
CA ASP A 98 19.04 -9.86 -24.52
C ASP A 98 17.55 -9.66 -24.81
N SER A 99 17.04 -10.44 -25.78
CA SER A 99 15.64 -10.35 -26.23
C SER A 99 14.59 -10.62 -25.13
N GLY A 100 14.98 -11.28 -24.03
CA GLY A 100 14.12 -11.55 -22.86
C GLY A 100 14.19 -10.48 -21.76
N TYR A 101 15.12 -9.52 -21.85
CA TYR A 101 15.37 -8.53 -20.80
C TYR A 101 14.16 -7.62 -20.57
N ALA A 102 13.54 -7.12 -21.64
CA ALA A 102 12.46 -6.13 -21.56
C ALA A 102 11.24 -6.65 -20.78
N ALA A 103 10.87 -7.92 -20.97
CA ALA A 103 9.72 -8.51 -20.28
C ALA A 103 9.99 -8.68 -18.77
N ALA A 104 11.19 -9.12 -18.39
CA ALA A 104 11.57 -9.29 -17.00
C ALA A 104 11.79 -7.93 -16.30
N CYS A 105 12.37 -6.96 -17.01
CA CYS A 105 12.52 -5.58 -16.56
C CYS A 105 11.15 -4.94 -16.32
N ALA A 106 10.20 -5.11 -17.22
CA ALA A 106 8.84 -4.58 -17.07
C ALA A 106 8.14 -5.11 -15.80
N VAL A 107 8.28 -6.41 -15.49
CA VAL A 107 7.72 -6.98 -14.25
C VAL A 107 8.38 -6.37 -13.01
N TYR A 108 9.71 -6.19 -13.02
CA TYR A 108 10.43 -5.54 -11.93
C TYR A 108 10.00 -4.07 -11.72
N VAL A 109 9.82 -3.35 -12.82
CA VAL A 109 9.35 -1.96 -12.79
C VAL A 109 7.90 -1.86 -12.28
N LEU A 110 7.03 -2.80 -12.68
CA LEU A 110 5.67 -2.89 -12.17
C LEU A 110 5.62 -3.23 -10.68
N TYR A 111 6.57 -4.01 -10.17
CA TYR A 111 6.71 -4.20 -8.73
C TYR A 111 7.01 -2.89 -8.01
N GLY A 112 7.95 -2.08 -8.52
CA GLY A 112 8.20 -0.74 -8.01
C GLY A 112 6.97 0.16 -8.07
N PHE A 113 6.18 0.08 -9.15
CA PHE A 113 4.89 0.77 -9.25
C PHE A 113 3.96 0.37 -8.10
N THR A 114 3.78 -0.92 -7.85
CA THR A 114 2.88 -1.41 -6.80
C THR A 114 3.34 -1.02 -5.40
N ASP A 115 4.65 -0.96 -5.17
CA ASP A 115 5.23 -0.56 -3.88
C ASP A 115 4.89 0.89 -3.52
N ALA A 116 5.07 1.81 -4.47
CA ALA A 116 4.67 3.20 -4.28
C ALA A 116 3.16 3.35 -4.11
N THR A 117 2.35 2.67 -4.93
CA THR A 117 0.88 2.72 -4.82
C THR A 117 0.42 2.25 -3.43
N TYR A 118 0.97 1.15 -2.92
CA TYR A 118 0.58 0.62 -1.61
C TYR A 118 1.01 1.56 -0.48
N ASN A 119 2.25 2.04 -0.48
CA ASN A 119 2.75 2.95 0.55
C ASN A 119 1.99 4.27 0.56
N CYS A 120 1.76 4.89 -0.60
CA CYS A 120 0.98 6.12 -0.69
C CYS A 120 -0.46 5.91 -0.17
N TYR A 121 -1.09 4.78 -0.48
CA TYR A 121 -2.43 4.48 0.02
C TYR A 121 -2.44 4.26 1.54
N ALA A 122 -1.44 3.57 2.09
CA ALA A 122 -1.33 3.35 3.52
C ALA A 122 -1.20 4.68 4.29
N TYR A 123 -0.34 5.59 3.83
CA TYR A 123 -0.20 6.91 4.45
C TYR A 123 -1.45 7.77 4.29
N TRP A 124 -2.10 7.74 3.12
CA TRP A 124 -3.39 8.41 2.93
C TRP A 124 -4.46 7.86 3.88
N PHE A 125 -4.53 6.53 4.03
CA PHE A 125 -5.48 5.87 4.92
C PHE A 125 -5.25 6.20 6.40
N ILE A 126 -3.99 6.28 6.84
CA ILE A 126 -3.63 6.72 8.19
C ILE A 126 -4.06 8.17 8.42
N GLY A 127 -3.80 9.07 7.45
CA GLY A 127 -4.32 10.44 7.45
C GLY A 127 -5.84 10.52 7.37
N ALA A 128 -6.49 9.48 6.87
CA ALA A 128 -7.94 9.39 6.78
C ALA A 128 -8.60 9.05 8.13
N LEU A 129 -7.86 8.48 9.07
CA LEU A 129 -8.41 7.88 10.30
C LEU A 129 -8.60 8.88 11.44
N SER A 130 -7.66 9.81 11.64
CA SER A 130 -7.74 10.84 12.68
C SER A 130 -7.40 12.22 12.09
N ASN A 131 -8.12 13.23 12.57
CA ASN A 131 -7.86 14.63 12.23
C ASN A 131 -6.92 15.32 13.23
N ARG A 132 -6.53 14.64 14.31
CA ARG A 132 -5.61 15.21 15.31
C ARG A 132 -4.16 14.85 14.96
N PRO A 133 -3.23 15.82 14.88
CA PRO A 133 -1.87 15.59 14.44
C PRO A 133 -1.02 14.77 15.44
N ASP A 134 -1.34 14.85 16.73
CA ASP A 134 -0.69 14.09 17.79
C ASP A 134 -0.90 12.58 17.61
N GLU A 135 -2.16 12.15 17.49
CA GLU A 135 -2.52 10.74 17.26
C GLU A 135 -2.00 10.23 15.90
N LEU A 136 -2.07 11.08 14.87
CA LEU A 136 -1.62 10.74 13.52
C LEU A 136 -0.12 10.45 13.47
N SER A 137 0.69 11.21 14.20
CA SER A 137 2.14 11.02 14.29
C SER A 137 2.52 9.67 14.90
N VAL A 138 1.76 9.22 15.91
CA VAL A 138 1.93 7.92 16.55
C VAL A 138 1.59 6.80 15.58
N TYR A 139 0.47 6.90 14.85
CA TYR A 139 0.12 5.87 13.85
C TYR A 139 1.13 5.78 12.70
N ALA A 140 1.62 6.92 12.21
CA ALA A 140 2.63 6.94 11.13
C ALA A 140 3.98 6.35 11.59
N SER A 141 4.41 6.63 12.82
CA SER A 141 5.66 6.09 13.37
C SER A 141 5.56 4.59 13.66
N MET A 142 4.44 4.12 14.23
CA MET A 142 4.16 2.69 14.37
C MET A 142 4.18 1.98 13.00
N TYR A 143 3.66 2.64 11.96
CA TYR A 143 3.67 2.09 10.58
C TYR A 143 5.08 1.90 10.06
N ARG A 144 5.96 2.87 10.29
CA ARG A 144 7.34 2.76 9.87
C ARG A 144 8.11 1.71 10.68
N LEU A 145 7.87 1.62 11.99
CA LEU A 145 8.51 0.65 12.88
C LEU A 145 8.21 -0.79 12.46
N LEU A 146 6.93 -1.13 12.26
CA LEU A 146 6.53 -2.49 11.87
C LEU A 146 7.07 -2.87 10.49
N ASN A 147 7.07 -1.90 9.57
CA ASN A 147 7.69 -2.09 8.26
C ASN A 147 9.19 -2.39 8.34
N ALA A 148 9.93 -1.76 9.26
CA ALA A 148 11.34 -2.05 9.48
C ALA A 148 11.54 -3.45 10.08
N LEU A 149 10.69 -3.84 11.04
CA LEU A 149 10.74 -5.18 11.64
C LEU A 149 10.55 -6.28 10.59
N CYS A 150 9.54 -6.14 9.72
CA CYS A 150 9.30 -7.09 8.63
C CYS A 150 10.47 -7.18 7.65
N GLN A 151 11.15 -6.07 7.38
CA GLN A 151 12.34 -6.05 6.54
C GLN A 151 13.47 -6.89 7.16
N ILE A 152 13.70 -6.75 8.47
CA ILE A 152 14.71 -7.54 9.20
C ILE A 152 14.37 -9.03 9.15
N CYS A 153 13.09 -9.40 9.35
CA CYS A 153 12.66 -10.79 9.26
C CYS A 153 12.91 -11.39 7.86
N ALA A 154 12.62 -10.66 6.79
CA ALA A 154 12.89 -11.11 5.44
C ALA A 154 14.39 -11.29 5.16
N PHE A 155 15.24 -10.38 5.66
CA PHE A 155 16.70 -10.54 5.52
C PHE A 155 17.20 -11.76 6.29
N ALA A 156 16.65 -12.03 7.47
CA ALA A 156 17.01 -13.21 8.25
C ALA A 156 16.64 -14.51 7.52
N LEU A 157 15.50 -14.55 6.83
CA LEU A 157 15.07 -15.71 6.04
C LEU A 157 15.91 -15.91 4.78
N ASP A 158 16.25 -14.81 4.09
CA ASP A 158 17.15 -14.82 2.93
C ASP A 158 18.55 -15.35 3.31
N LEU A 159 19.10 -14.87 4.42
CA LEU A 159 20.40 -15.35 4.96
C LEU A 159 20.39 -16.84 5.35
N GLN A 160 19.22 -17.37 5.73
CA GLN A 160 19.08 -18.80 6.06
C GLN A 160 18.90 -19.68 4.81
N GLY A 161 18.78 -19.09 3.61
CA GLY A 161 18.69 -19.82 2.34
C GLY A 161 17.35 -20.54 2.15
N TYR A 162 16.25 -19.97 2.63
CA TYR A 162 14.91 -20.50 2.34
C TYR A 162 14.60 -20.45 0.84
N SER A 163 13.76 -21.38 0.36
CA SER A 163 13.38 -21.42 -1.06
C SER A 163 12.71 -20.12 -1.52
N LYS A 164 13.09 -19.64 -2.71
CA LYS A 164 12.47 -18.49 -3.40
C LYS A 164 10.95 -18.60 -3.49
N GLU A 165 10.42 -19.82 -3.62
CA GLU A 165 8.98 -20.07 -3.77
C GLU A 165 8.25 -19.82 -2.45
N PHE A 166 8.88 -20.15 -1.33
CA PHE A 166 8.37 -19.86 0.00
C PHE A 166 8.41 -18.36 0.28
N MET A 167 9.51 -17.69 -0.07
CA MET A 167 9.64 -16.23 0.09
C MET A 167 8.63 -15.48 -0.79
N PHE A 168 8.44 -15.91 -2.05
CA PHE A 168 7.42 -15.36 -2.94
C PHE A 168 6.00 -15.60 -2.40
N GLY A 169 5.67 -16.83 -2.03
CA GLY A 169 4.32 -17.19 -1.58
C GLY A 169 3.93 -16.49 -0.28
N SER A 170 4.84 -16.45 0.70
CA SER A 170 4.62 -15.72 1.96
C SER A 170 4.47 -14.21 1.71
N SER A 171 5.32 -13.62 0.86
CA SER A 171 5.22 -12.21 0.49
C SER A 171 3.89 -11.88 -0.17
N TRP A 172 3.47 -12.67 -1.16
CA TRP A 172 2.21 -12.45 -1.86
C TRP A 172 1.02 -12.56 -0.90
N ALA A 173 1.02 -13.56 -0.02
CA ALA A 173 -0.03 -13.75 0.98
C ALA A 173 -0.16 -12.53 1.89
N PHE A 174 0.96 -11.97 2.37
CA PHE A 174 0.93 -10.77 3.20
C PHE A 174 0.42 -9.54 2.46
N VAL A 175 0.85 -9.32 1.23
CA VAL A 175 0.42 -8.15 0.44
C VAL A 175 -1.05 -8.28 0.01
N ALA A 176 -1.52 -9.48 -0.33
CA ALA A 176 -2.91 -9.72 -0.70
C ALA A 176 -3.86 -9.67 0.52
N ALA A 177 -3.43 -10.14 1.68
CA ALA A 177 -4.22 -10.08 2.91
C ALA A 177 -4.40 -8.64 3.42
N GLY A 178 -3.41 -7.78 3.20
CA GLY A 178 -3.40 -6.41 3.73
C GLY A 178 -4.61 -5.56 3.38
N PRO A 179 -5.00 -5.47 2.11
CA PRO A 179 -6.21 -4.78 1.70
C PRO A 179 -7.48 -5.41 2.28
N ILE A 180 -7.55 -6.74 2.36
CA ILE A 180 -8.73 -7.47 2.87
C ILE A 180 -9.00 -7.09 4.34
N PHE A 181 -7.96 -7.04 5.17
CA PHE A 181 -8.09 -6.65 6.58
C PHE A 181 -8.47 -5.17 6.78
N VAL A 182 -8.26 -4.31 5.79
CA VAL A 182 -8.61 -2.88 5.88
C VAL A 182 -10.05 -2.60 5.46
N LEU A 183 -10.65 -3.43 4.61
CA LEU A 183 -12.06 -3.32 4.24
C LEU A 183 -13.03 -3.17 5.43
N PRO A 184 -12.95 -4.00 6.51
CA PRO A 184 -13.82 -3.81 7.67
C PRO A 184 -13.53 -2.49 8.39
N ILE A 185 -12.27 -2.03 8.44
CA ILE A 185 -11.91 -0.76 9.08
C ILE A 185 -12.52 0.41 8.31
N ILE A 186 -12.45 0.41 6.98
CA ILE A 186 -13.14 1.41 6.14
C ILE A 186 -14.65 1.39 6.37
N LYS A 187 -15.23 0.20 6.57
CA LYS A 187 -16.67 0.08 6.78
C LYS A 187 -17.10 0.57 8.17
N TYR A 188 -16.36 0.28 9.24
CA TYR A 188 -16.83 0.54 10.60
C TYR A 188 -16.22 1.78 11.26
N TRP A 189 -15.00 2.15 10.89
CA TRP A 189 -14.22 3.18 11.59
C TRP A 189 -14.02 4.47 10.79
N LEU A 190 -14.11 4.41 9.47
CA LEU A 190 -13.91 5.59 8.63
C LEU A 190 -15.19 6.44 8.60
N LYS A 191 -15.18 7.54 9.35
CA LYS A 191 -16.25 8.55 9.36
C LYS A 191 -16.03 9.53 8.20
N ASP A 192 -17.12 9.95 7.56
CA ASP A 192 -17.08 11.08 6.62
C ASP A 192 -16.78 12.35 7.44
N THR A 193 -15.73 13.08 7.07
CA THR A 193 -15.26 14.23 7.86
C THR A 193 -16.19 15.42 7.76
N ASN A 194 -16.77 15.84 8.89
CA ASN A 194 -17.29 17.18 9.08
C ASN A 194 -16.12 18.11 9.46
N MET A 195 -15.28 18.50 8.49
CA MET A 195 -14.28 19.57 8.71
C MET A 195 -14.93 20.92 9.04
N VAL A 196 -16.25 21.05 8.80
CA VAL A 196 -17.03 22.27 9.07
C VAL A 196 -17.36 22.45 10.55
N GLU A 197 -17.37 21.38 11.35
CA GLU A 197 -17.82 21.47 12.76
C GLU A 197 -16.73 22.06 13.67
N ASN A 198 -15.45 21.81 13.37
CA ASN A 198 -14.34 22.27 14.22
C ASN A 198 -13.89 23.73 13.94
N ILE A 199 -14.22 24.30 12.79
CA ILE A 199 -13.95 25.74 12.53
C ILE A 199 -14.82 26.59 13.46
N ASN A 200 -16.08 26.20 13.67
CA ASN A 200 -17.00 26.87 14.58
C ASN A 200 -16.57 26.81 16.06
N VAL A 201 -15.77 25.80 16.43
CA VAL A 201 -15.28 25.65 17.82
C VAL A 201 -14.03 26.49 18.07
N ILE A 202 -13.21 26.75 17.04
CA ILE A 202 -12.00 27.59 17.16
C ILE A 202 -12.37 29.09 17.09
N GLU A 203 -13.44 29.45 16.38
CA GLU A 203 -13.92 30.85 16.28
C GLU A 203 -14.73 31.36 17.49
N GLY A 204 -14.86 30.57 18.56
CA GLY A 204 -15.35 31.10 19.84
C GLY A 204 -16.78 31.66 19.78
N ASN A 205 -17.72 30.95 19.15
CA ASN A 205 -19.14 31.22 19.33
C ASN A 205 -19.87 29.93 19.71
N THR A 206 -20.10 29.77 21.01
CA THR A 206 -21.14 28.90 21.56
C THR A 206 -22.49 29.44 21.09
N LEU A 207 -22.96 29.00 19.92
CA LEU A 207 -24.38 29.11 19.59
C LEU A 207 -25.09 27.95 20.27
N GLY A 208 -26.03 28.35 21.13
CA GLY A 208 -26.71 27.50 22.10
C GLY A 208 -27.26 26.23 21.50
N ILE A 209 -27.15 25.17 22.29
CA ILE A 209 -27.91 23.94 22.14
C ILE A 209 -29.38 24.33 22.37
N GLU A 210 -30.17 24.48 21.30
CA GLU A 210 -31.61 24.26 21.40
C GLU A 210 -31.85 22.76 21.30
N GLU A 211 -32.04 22.13 22.46
CA GLU A 211 -32.65 20.80 22.55
C GLU A 211 -34.06 20.86 21.93
N PRO A 212 -34.50 19.85 21.16
CA PRO A 212 -35.88 19.78 20.72
C PRO A 212 -36.75 19.54 21.95
N SER A 213 -37.53 20.56 22.33
CA SER A 213 -38.50 20.48 23.41
C SER A 213 -39.50 19.35 23.16
N VAL A 214 -39.60 18.47 24.15
CA VAL A 214 -40.60 17.39 24.21
C VAL A 214 -41.97 18.04 24.41
N GLU A 215 -42.78 18.08 23.35
CA GLU A 215 -44.21 18.40 23.43
C GLU A 215 -44.90 17.38 24.34
N THR A 216 -45.23 17.81 25.56
CA THR A 216 -46.10 17.07 26.46
C THR A 216 -47.54 17.45 26.11
N GLU A 217 -48.18 16.69 25.23
CA GLU A 217 -49.61 16.82 24.90
C GLU A 217 -50.46 16.43 26.12
N ASN A 218 -50.80 17.42 26.95
CA ASN A 218 -51.61 17.25 28.14
C ASN A 218 -53.10 17.16 27.75
N LYS A 219 -53.56 15.96 27.38
CA LYS A 219 -55.00 15.63 27.31
C LYS A 219 -55.50 15.23 28.70
N LYS A 220 -56.22 16.13 29.39
CA LYS A 220 -57.50 15.87 30.11
C LYS A 220 -57.93 17.05 31.00
N ALA A 221 -59.26 17.24 31.00
CA ALA A 221 -60.10 17.92 32.00
C ALA A 221 -60.18 19.45 31.97
N SER A 222 -61.18 20.00 31.26
CA SER A 222 -62.47 20.41 31.83
C SER A 222 -63.42 20.85 30.72
#